data_AF-A0A1E7ZBA3-F1
#
_entry.id   AF-A0A1E7ZBA3-F1
#
_cell.length_a   1.000
_cell.length_b   1.000
_cell.length_c   1.000
_cell.angle_alpha   90.00
_cell.angle_beta   90.00
_cell.angle_gamma   90.00
#
_symmetry.space_group_name_H-M   'P 1'
#
loop_
_entity.id
_entity.type
_entity.pdbx_description
1 polymer ?
#
loop_
_entity_poly.entity_id
_entity_poly.type
_entity_poly.pdbx_seq_one_letter_code
_entity_poly.pdbx_strand_id
1 'polypeptide(L)'
;MTASQWSKAAAVALLLFALFQSFIMMGQTVGAYTERHNALDRIERRVSLDLGYLDVGNQTLNTPVNDAAVLRYLSRINGYLYEQDYPLYLNQIQHVSIDNQTAHEWSSTMLMKLQTAEQQIIIGLTMKPLYASLSLHPLAILAALIMAPILVGVKPRTRSKKAALKDIPPPPEPKLFIDLNTKSIGNGVDGRAILMQNKPFCFYTALVRYCIENPDANLPQNKDVPQELINLANRVFLRLIELGHTKRKKPDFNANLDKTLSEIRAALDETFEPFLAEKEKYYPPRAQGEGSRSKQHSFALPPITEEDIVVIGK
;
A
#
# COMPACT_ATOMS: atom_id res chain seq x y z
N MET A 1 -8.12 8.23 -8.76
CA MET A 1 -8.50 9.20 -7.73
C MET A 1 -9.26 10.32 -8.43
N THR A 2 -10.51 10.57 -8.06
CA THR A 2 -11.26 11.73 -8.56
C THR A 2 -10.79 13.00 -7.83
N ALA A 3 -10.99 14.19 -8.40
CA ALA A 3 -10.60 15.46 -7.75
C ALA A 3 -11.18 15.60 -6.33
N SER A 4 -12.39 15.06 -6.10
CA SER A 4 -13.04 14.98 -4.79
C SER A 4 -12.31 14.09 -3.77
N GLN A 5 -11.63 13.03 -4.20
CA GLN A 5 -10.85 12.17 -3.29
C GLN A 5 -9.55 12.85 -2.84
N TRP A 6 -8.93 13.66 -3.71
CA TRP A 6 -7.74 14.44 -3.35
C TRP A 6 -8.06 15.56 -2.37
N SER A 7 -9.18 16.27 -2.54
CA SER A 7 -9.58 17.31 -1.58
C SER A 7 -9.91 16.71 -0.20
N LYS A 8 -10.58 15.55 -0.16
CA LYS A 8 -10.83 14.82 1.10
C LYS A 8 -9.54 14.35 1.77
N ALA A 9 -8.59 13.79 1.01
CA ALA A 9 -7.30 13.36 1.54
C ALA A 9 -6.47 14.54 2.07
N ALA A 10 -6.47 15.67 1.36
CA ALA A 10 -5.79 16.89 1.81
C ALA A 10 -6.42 17.45 3.10
N ALA A 11 -7.74 17.49 3.20
CA ALA A 11 -8.43 17.94 4.41
C ALA A 11 -8.12 17.05 5.62
N VAL A 12 -8.14 15.72 5.43
CA VAL A 12 -7.78 14.75 6.49
C VAL A 12 -6.31 14.89 6.88
N ALA A 13 -5.40 15.10 5.92
CA ALA A 13 -3.99 15.32 6.20
C ALA A 13 -3.75 16.60 7.02
N LEU A 14 -4.44 17.70 6.71
CA LEU A 14 -4.35 18.95 7.46
C LEU A 14 -4.87 18.79 8.90
N LEU A 15 -5.98 18.08 9.10
CA LEU A 15 -6.52 17.79 10.43
C LEU A 15 -5.56 16.92 11.25
N LEU A 16 -5.02 15.86 10.65
CA LEU A 16 -4.02 15.01 11.30
C LEU A 16 -2.74 15.77 11.63
N PHE A 17 -2.29 16.65 10.74
CA PHE A 17 -1.12 17.48 10.99
C PHE A 17 -1.35 18.40 12.18
N ALA A 18 -2.50 19.10 12.24
CA ALA A 18 -2.84 19.95 13.38
C ALA A 18 -2.89 19.15 14.70
N LEU A 19 -3.43 17.93 14.66
CA LEU A 19 -3.51 17.04 15.82
C LEU A 19 -2.13 16.56 16.26
N PHE A 20 -1.27 16.09 15.36
CA PHE A 20 0.07 15.65 15.74
C PHE A 20 0.94 16.81 16.20
N GLN A 21 0.84 17.96 15.54
CA GLN A 21 1.58 19.15 15.93
C GLN A 21 1.13 19.64 17.32
N SER A 22 -0.15 19.56 17.68
CA SER A 22 -0.61 19.94 19.02
C SER A 22 -0.05 19.01 20.10
N PHE A 23 0.00 17.69 19.86
CA PHE A 23 0.64 16.76 20.79
C PHE A 23 2.15 17.02 20.96
N ILE A 24 2.86 17.29 19.87
CA ILE A 24 4.29 17.61 19.93
C ILE A 24 4.52 18.93 20.67
N MET A 25 3.73 19.97 20.39
CA MET A 25 3.83 21.25 21.09
C MET A 25 3.54 21.08 22.58
N MET A 26 2.54 20.27 22.95
CA MET A 26 2.27 19.92 24.35
C MET A 26 3.46 19.21 25.00
N GLY A 27 4.12 18.30 24.29
CA GLY A 27 5.34 17.65 24.77
C GLY A 27 6.49 18.65 24.96
N GLN A 28 6.69 19.56 24.00
CA GLN A 28 7.72 20.60 24.07
C GLN A 28 7.49 21.57 25.23
N THR A 29 6.25 21.98 25.49
CA THR A 29 5.94 22.90 26.61
C THR A 29 6.17 22.22 27.96
N VAL A 30 5.73 20.96 28.12
CA VAL A 30 5.97 20.18 29.35
C VAL A 30 7.47 19.93 29.55
N GLY A 31 8.20 19.59 28.48
CA GLY A 31 9.65 19.43 28.52
C GLY A 31 10.37 20.71 28.94
N ALA A 32 10.05 21.83 28.29
CA ALA A 32 10.64 23.13 28.62
C ALA A 32 10.30 23.58 30.07
N TYR A 33 9.09 23.27 30.55
CA TYR A 33 8.71 23.56 31.93
C TYR A 33 9.53 22.75 32.94
N THR A 34 9.67 21.44 32.72
CA THR A 34 10.43 20.56 33.62
C THR A 34 11.93 20.87 33.60
N GLU A 35 12.49 21.12 32.42
CA GLU A 35 13.88 21.55 32.28
C GLU A 35 14.14 22.87 33.00
N ARG A 36 13.27 23.86 32.83
CA ARG A 36 13.35 25.15 33.55
C ARG A 36 13.30 24.95 35.06
N HIS A 37 12.40 24.11 35.57
CA HIS A 37 12.29 23.87 37.02
C HIS A 37 13.55 23.20 37.57
N ASN A 38 14.03 22.14 36.92
CA ASN A 38 15.28 21.48 37.29
C ASN A 38 16.48 22.44 37.20
N ALA A 39 16.47 23.33 36.21
CA ALA A 39 17.52 24.31 36.02
C ALA A 39 17.55 25.35 37.13
N LEU A 40 16.37 25.79 37.60
CA LEU A 40 16.20 26.71 38.72
C LEU A 40 16.75 26.08 40.00
N ASP A 41 16.33 24.87 40.34
CA ASP A 41 16.77 24.19 41.57
C ASP A 41 18.29 23.97 41.60
N ARG A 42 18.88 23.65 40.44
CA ARG A 42 20.34 23.49 40.31
C ARG A 42 21.09 24.80 40.49
N ILE A 43 20.61 25.89 39.89
CA ILE A 43 21.21 27.22 40.07
C ILE A 43 21.04 27.67 41.51
N GLU A 44 19.85 27.51 42.08
CA GLU A 44 19.56 27.86 43.47
C GLU A 44 20.54 27.17 44.43
N ARG A 45 20.68 25.85 44.29
CA ARG A 45 21.62 25.07 45.11
C ARG A 45 23.06 25.50 44.89
N ARG A 46 23.47 25.75 43.65
CA ARG A 46 24.84 26.15 43.33
C ARG A 46 25.16 27.53 43.89
N VAL A 47 24.29 28.51 43.66
CA VAL A 47 24.43 29.87 44.18
C VAL A 47 24.40 29.86 45.71
N SER A 48 23.52 29.08 46.34
CA SER A 48 23.47 28.92 47.80
C SER A 48 24.79 28.42 48.38
N LEU A 49 25.46 27.46 47.73
CA LEU A 49 26.78 26.97 48.13
C LEU A 49 27.87 28.02 47.90
N ASP A 50 27.86 28.69 46.75
CA ASP A 50 28.89 29.67 46.37
C ASP A 50 28.76 30.98 47.20
N LEU A 51 27.55 31.31 47.68
CA LEU A 51 27.29 32.46 48.56
C LEU A 51 28.04 32.38 49.89
N GLY A 52 28.39 31.18 50.37
CA GLY A 52 29.23 31.03 51.56
C GLY A 52 30.67 31.54 51.37
N TYR A 53 31.11 31.71 50.13
CA TYR A 53 32.45 32.21 49.77
C TYR A 53 32.40 33.57 49.08
N LEU A 54 31.22 34.12 48.83
CA LEU A 54 31.01 35.40 48.15
C LEU A 54 30.69 36.48 49.18
N ASP A 55 31.42 37.60 49.12
CA ASP A 55 31.20 38.73 50.01
C ASP A 55 29.99 39.56 49.56
N VAL A 56 28.81 39.08 49.94
CA VAL A 56 27.50 39.69 49.62
C VAL A 56 27.02 40.67 50.70
N GLY A 57 27.91 41.12 51.59
CA GLY A 57 27.57 41.93 52.76
C GLY A 57 26.75 41.13 53.79
N ASN A 58 26.48 41.71 54.96
CA ASN A 58 25.68 41.08 56.01
C ASN A 58 24.83 42.15 56.72
N GLN A 59 23.50 41.95 56.71
CA GLN A 59 22.55 42.88 57.33
C GLN A 59 22.64 42.94 58.86
N THR A 60 22.95 41.82 59.53
CA THR A 60 23.15 41.77 61.00
C THR A 60 24.42 42.49 61.43
N LEU A 61 25.49 42.39 60.63
CA LEU A 61 26.79 42.98 60.90
C LEU A 61 26.98 44.37 60.24
N ASN A 62 25.98 44.88 59.51
CA ASN A 62 26.04 46.11 58.72
C ASN A 62 27.27 46.19 57.79
N THR A 63 27.72 45.05 57.24
CA THR A 63 28.82 45.04 56.28
C THR A 63 28.30 45.32 54.87
N PRO A 64 28.93 46.25 54.12
CA PRO A 64 28.52 46.56 52.76
C PRO A 64 28.81 45.38 51.82
N VAL A 65 28.09 45.33 50.70
CA VAL A 65 28.32 44.35 49.63
C VAL A 65 29.60 44.70 48.88
N ASN A 66 30.39 43.70 48.51
CA ASN A 66 31.53 43.89 47.62
C ASN A 66 31.10 43.78 46.15
N ASP A 67 30.66 44.91 45.57
CA ASP A 67 30.13 44.96 44.21
C ASP A 67 31.08 44.37 43.17
N ALA A 68 32.38 44.63 43.30
CA ALA A 68 33.39 44.12 42.36
C ALA A 68 33.53 42.59 42.44
N ALA A 69 33.40 41.98 43.62
CA ALA A 69 33.42 40.53 43.77
C ALA A 69 32.15 39.90 43.19
N VAL A 70 30.99 40.49 43.46
CA VAL A 70 29.69 40.04 42.94
C VAL A 70 29.65 40.13 41.41
N LEU A 71 30.11 41.23 40.81
CA LEU A 71 30.16 41.38 39.35
C LEU A 71 31.08 40.34 38.69
N ARG A 72 32.26 40.06 39.26
CA ARG A 72 33.15 39.00 38.76
C ARG A 72 32.53 37.61 38.87
N TYR A 73 31.77 37.36 39.93
CA TYR A 73 31.04 36.12 40.09
C TYR A 73 29.94 35.99 39.04
N LEU A 74 29.11 37.03 38.86
CA LEU A 74 28.06 37.09 37.83
C LEU A 74 28.62 36.84 36.43
N SER A 75 29.73 37.49 36.06
CA SER A 75 30.38 37.27 34.76
C SER A 75 30.90 35.84 34.61
N ARG A 76 31.49 35.28 35.67
CA ARG A 76 32.05 33.91 35.65
C ARG A 76 30.95 32.87 35.49
N ILE A 77 29.91 32.93 36.33
CA ILE A 77 28.82 31.95 36.28
C ILE A 77 28.06 32.05 34.96
N ASN A 78 27.76 33.25 34.48
CA ASN A 78 27.08 33.44 33.20
C ASN A 78 27.94 32.98 32.01
N GLY A 79 29.26 33.10 32.07
CA GLY A 79 30.16 32.51 31.09
C GLY A 79 29.99 30.99 30.99
N TYR A 80 29.98 30.30 32.14
CA TYR A 80 29.73 28.85 32.18
C TYR A 80 28.31 28.48 31.72
N LEU A 81 27.30 29.26 32.12
CA LEU A 81 25.92 29.02 31.70
C LEU A 81 25.75 29.21 30.19
N TYR A 82 26.46 30.16 29.59
CA TYR A 82 26.47 30.38 28.14
C TYR A 82 27.16 29.25 27.38
N GLU A 83 28.33 28.80 27.83
CA GLU A 83 29.05 27.69 27.20
C GLU A 83 28.26 26.37 27.21
N GLN A 84 27.39 26.19 28.21
CA GLN A 84 26.55 24.98 28.37
C GLN A 84 25.15 25.13 27.73
N ASP A 85 24.87 26.24 27.03
CA ASP A 85 23.54 26.61 26.51
C ASP A 85 22.43 26.45 27.57
N TYR A 86 22.72 26.92 28.78
CA TYR A 86 21.81 26.77 29.90
C TYR A 86 20.56 27.65 29.72
N PRO A 87 19.35 27.19 30.10
CA PRO A 87 18.10 27.92 29.84
C PRO A 87 17.91 29.19 30.70
N LEU A 88 18.82 29.46 31.64
CA LEU A 88 18.73 30.51 32.66
C LEU A 88 20.04 31.29 32.75
N TYR A 89 19.94 32.57 33.11
CA TYR A 89 21.07 33.46 33.41
C TYR A 89 20.86 34.18 34.74
N LEU A 90 21.95 34.44 35.43
CA LEU A 90 21.94 35.19 36.68
C LEU A 90 22.14 36.68 36.38
N ASN A 91 21.09 37.47 36.55
CA ASN A 91 21.09 38.90 36.23
C ASN A 91 21.54 39.76 37.42
N GLN A 92 21.15 39.37 38.65
CA GLN A 92 21.31 40.20 39.82
C GLN A 92 21.54 39.37 41.09
N ILE A 93 22.37 39.89 42.00
CA ILE A 93 22.49 39.44 43.40
C ILE A 93 22.41 40.69 44.28
N GLN A 94 21.49 40.70 45.25
CA GLN A 94 21.15 41.86 46.08
C GLN A 94 20.86 43.10 45.23
N HIS A 95 21.67 44.15 45.32
CA HIS A 95 21.52 45.38 44.54
C HIS A 95 22.48 45.45 43.33
N VAL A 96 23.33 44.44 43.15
CA VAL A 96 24.34 44.40 42.08
C VAL A 96 23.76 43.63 40.90
N SER A 97 23.60 44.32 39.77
CA SER A 97 23.09 43.76 38.52
C SER A 97 24.13 43.85 37.40
N ILE A 98 24.15 42.86 36.51
CA ILE A 98 24.93 42.93 35.28
C ILE A 98 24.04 43.44 34.14
N ASP A 99 24.49 44.46 33.42
CA ASP A 99 23.72 45.03 32.31
C ASP A 99 23.85 44.10 31.10
N ASN A 100 22.85 43.25 30.91
CA ASN A 100 22.94 42.14 29.97
C ASN A 100 22.52 42.62 28.56
N GLN A 101 23.50 42.79 27.65
CA GLN A 101 23.30 43.19 26.25
C GLN A 101 22.45 42.19 25.43
N THR A 102 22.16 41.02 25.98
CA THR A 102 21.39 39.94 25.36
C THR A 102 19.88 39.98 25.64
N ALA A 103 19.38 41.09 26.19
CA ALA A 103 17.99 41.27 26.65
C ALA A 103 16.87 40.93 25.64
N HIS A 104 17.17 40.80 24.34
CA HIS A 104 16.17 40.45 23.31
C HIS A 104 15.75 38.97 23.33
N GLU A 105 16.61 38.03 23.74
CA GLU A 105 16.27 36.60 23.76
C GLU A 105 15.79 36.10 25.14
N TRP A 106 16.18 36.79 26.21
CA TRP A 106 15.92 36.42 27.60
C TRP A 106 15.02 37.46 28.29
N SER A 107 13.72 37.45 27.98
CA SER A 107 12.76 38.47 28.43
C SER A 107 12.06 38.15 29.75
N SER A 108 12.01 36.89 30.17
CA SER A 108 11.34 36.51 31.42
C SER A 108 12.30 36.69 32.59
N THR A 109 12.01 37.64 33.48
CA THR A 109 12.79 37.87 34.71
C THR A 109 12.03 37.35 35.92
N MET A 110 12.75 36.70 36.84
CA MET A 110 12.22 36.17 38.10
C MET A 110 13.14 36.60 39.24
N LEU A 111 12.56 37.15 40.30
CA LEU A 111 13.26 37.38 41.56
C LEU A 111 13.01 36.21 42.50
N MET A 112 14.08 35.64 43.03
CA MET A 112 14.04 34.56 44.01
C MET A 112 14.73 35.04 45.29
N LYS A 113 14.21 34.60 46.44
CA LYS A 113 14.78 34.93 47.75
C LYS A 113 15.44 33.68 48.30
N LEU A 114 16.75 33.73 48.49
CA LEU A 114 17.53 32.72 49.18
C LEU A 114 17.58 33.03 50.67
N GLN A 115 17.19 32.08 51.51
CA GLN A 115 17.26 32.24 52.96
C GLN A 115 18.52 31.56 53.50
N THR A 116 19.43 32.35 54.07
CA THR A 116 20.59 31.84 54.81
C THR A 116 20.32 31.91 56.31
N ALA A 117 21.22 31.33 57.11
CA ALA A 117 21.13 31.44 58.57
C ALA A 117 21.30 32.88 59.07
N GLU A 118 21.94 33.76 58.27
CA GLU A 118 22.30 35.12 58.68
C GLU A 118 21.38 36.19 58.08
N GLN A 119 20.92 35.99 56.83
CA GLN A 119 20.12 37.00 56.11
C GLN A 119 19.35 36.41 54.93
N GLN A 120 18.45 37.21 54.36
CA GLN A 120 17.80 36.90 53.09
C GLN A 120 18.55 37.58 51.93
N ILE A 121 18.89 36.81 50.91
CA ILE A 121 19.62 37.26 49.73
C ILE A 121 18.68 37.20 48.54
N ILE A 122 18.51 38.33 47.85
CA ILE A 122 17.67 38.39 46.65
C ILE A 122 18.54 38.08 45.43
N ILE A 123 18.09 37.16 44.59
CA ILE A 123 18.72 36.87 43.30
C ILE A 123 17.72 37.12 42.17
N GLY A 124 18.20 37.72 41.08
CA GLY A 124 17.44 37.95 39.87
C GLY A 124 17.91 37.04 38.75
N LEU A 125 16.99 36.28 38.18
CA LEU A 125 17.23 35.31 37.12
C LEU A 125 16.50 35.75 35.85
N THR A 126 17.14 35.57 34.70
CA THR A 126 16.54 35.82 33.37
C THR A 126 16.51 34.53 32.58
N MET A 127 15.47 34.34 31.78
CA MET A 127 15.24 33.08 31.07
C MET A 127 14.51 33.25 29.75
N LYS A 128 14.73 32.29 28.85
CA LYS A 128 14.04 32.24 27.55
C LYS A 128 12.53 32.04 27.80
N PRO A 129 11.65 32.72 27.05
CA PRO A 129 10.23 32.53 27.19
C PRO A 129 9.82 31.12 26.74
N LEU A 130 8.78 30.54 27.37
CA LEU A 130 8.34 29.17 27.07
C LEU A 130 7.88 28.97 25.63
N TYR A 131 7.44 30.01 24.94
CA TYR A 131 7.08 29.91 23.53
C TYR A 131 8.30 29.82 22.60
N ALA A 132 9.50 30.20 23.06
CA ALA A 132 10.71 30.11 22.23
C ALA A 132 11.15 28.66 21.99
N SER A 133 10.70 27.70 22.82
CA SER A 133 10.95 26.26 22.60
C SER A 133 9.93 25.61 21.65
N LEU A 134 8.87 26.33 21.26
CA LEU A 134 7.87 25.82 20.33
C LEU A 134 8.43 25.80 18.92
N SER A 135 8.48 24.61 18.32
CA SER A 135 8.95 24.44 16.95
C SER A 135 8.05 23.51 16.15
N LEU A 136 7.92 23.79 14.86
CA LEU A 136 7.23 22.91 13.93
C LEU A 136 8.12 21.70 13.65
N HIS A 137 7.64 20.50 13.98
CA HIS A 137 8.45 19.30 13.87
C HIS A 137 8.12 18.55 12.57
N PRO A 138 9.12 18.20 11.73
CA PRO A 138 8.87 17.55 10.43
C PRO A 138 8.19 16.17 10.57
N LEU A 139 8.35 15.52 11.73
CA LEU A 139 7.71 14.24 12.03
C LEU A 139 6.17 14.32 12.01
N ALA A 140 5.57 15.46 12.40
CA ALA A 140 4.12 15.65 12.34
C ALA A 140 3.62 15.64 10.89
N ILE A 141 4.37 16.26 9.97
CA ILE A 141 4.05 16.29 8.54
C ILE A 141 4.16 14.87 7.97
N LEU A 142 5.24 14.15 8.28
CA LEU A 142 5.45 12.78 7.81
C LEU A 142 4.34 11.85 8.29
N ALA A 143 3.99 11.90 9.59
CA ALA A 143 2.95 11.08 10.19
C ALA A 143 1.57 11.38 9.56
N ALA A 144 1.25 12.67 9.34
CA ALA A 144 0.01 13.07 8.69
C ALA A 144 -0.09 12.56 7.24
N LEU A 145 1.01 12.64 6.48
CA LEU A 145 1.07 12.21 5.08
C LEU A 145 0.93 10.69 4.93
N ILE A 146 1.47 9.91 5.88
CA ILE A 146 1.34 8.45 5.90
C ILE A 146 -0.07 8.02 6.33
N MET A 147 -0.65 8.66 7.35
CA MET A 147 -1.95 8.26 7.91
C MET A 147 -3.14 8.71 7.05
N ALA A 148 -3.06 9.86 6.38
CA ALA A 148 -4.14 10.38 5.55
C ALA A 148 -4.66 9.40 4.46
N PRO A 149 -3.82 8.76 3.62
CA PRO A 149 -4.30 7.80 2.62
C PRO A 149 -4.87 6.52 3.24
N ILE A 150 -4.39 6.10 4.42
CA ILE A 150 -4.89 4.93 5.15
C ILE A 150 -6.32 5.19 5.63
N LEU A 151 -6.58 6.35 6.24
CA LEU A 151 -7.91 6.71 6.76
C LEU A 151 -8.94 6.97 5.65
N VAL A 152 -8.51 7.53 4.51
CA VAL A 152 -9.40 7.76 3.36
C VAL A 152 -9.61 6.48 2.54
N GLY A 153 -8.99 5.37 2.91
CA GLY A 153 -9.11 4.10 2.19
C GLY A 153 -8.55 4.17 0.77
N VAL A 154 -7.54 5.03 0.56
CA VAL A 154 -6.86 5.15 -0.72
C VAL A 154 -6.07 3.88 -0.92
N LYS A 155 -6.66 2.89 -1.60
CA LYS A 155 -5.94 1.69 -2.03
C LYS A 155 -4.72 2.19 -2.80
N PRO A 156 -3.49 1.79 -2.41
CA PRO A 156 -2.32 2.14 -3.19
C PRO A 156 -2.62 1.72 -4.61
N ARG A 157 -2.32 2.62 -5.56
CA ARG A 157 -2.37 2.30 -6.98
C ARG A 157 -1.31 1.24 -7.19
N THR A 158 -1.65 -0.02 -6.90
CA THR A 158 -1.03 -1.14 -7.58
C THR A 158 -1.06 -0.70 -9.04
N ARG A 159 0.08 -0.75 -9.72
CA ARG A 159 0.12 -0.71 -11.18
C ARG A 159 -0.62 -1.97 -11.67
N SER A 160 -1.92 -2.03 -11.40
CA SER A 160 -2.87 -2.72 -12.21
C SER A 160 -2.66 -2.12 -13.59
N LYS A 161 -2.36 -2.98 -14.56
CA LYS A 161 -2.27 -2.70 -15.99
C LYS A 161 -3.63 -2.21 -16.53
N LYS A 162 -4.18 -1.15 -15.93
CA LYS A 162 -5.48 -0.51 -16.18
C LYS A 162 -5.28 0.90 -16.73
N ALA A 163 -4.13 1.17 -17.34
CA ALA A 163 -3.91 2.36 -18.17
C ALA A 163 -4.31 2.11 -19.64
N ALA A 164 -5.16 1.12 -19.90
CA ALA A 164 -5.76 0.82 -21.20
C ALA A 164 -7.31 0.85 -21.15
N LEU A 165 -7.89 1.59 -20.21
CA LEU A 165 -9.35 1.74 -20.06
C LEU A 165 -9.80 3.16 -20.44
N LYS A 166 -9.35 3.62 -21.61
CA LYS A 166 -9.88 4.83 -22.24
C LYS A 166 -10.38 4.66 -23.67
N ASP A 167 -10.42 3.44 -24.17
CA ASP A 167 -11.34 3.05 -25.21
C ASP A 167 -12.27 2.02 -24.56
N ILE A 168 -13.58 2.25 -24.61
CA ILE A 168 -14.55 1.20 -24.34
C ILE A 168 -14.51 0.34 -25.61
N PRO A 169 -13.87 -0.85 -25.63
CA PRO A 169 -14.11 -1.76 -26.73
C PRO A 169 -15.54 -2.30 -26.53
N PRO A 170 -16.24 -2.70 -27.59
CA PRO A 170 -17.51 -3.39 -27.46
C PRO A 170 -17.39 -4.57 -26.47
N PRO A 171 -18.49 -4.97 -25.81
CA PRO A 171 -18.49 -6.03 -24.80
C PRO A 171 -17.65 -7.22 -25.28
N PRO A 172 -16.75 -7.77 -24.44
CA PRO A 172 -15.84 -8.82 -24.87
C PRO A 172 -16.67 -10.04 -25.25
N GLU A 173 -16.78 -10.29 -26.56
CA GLU A 173 -17.40 -11.50 -27.07
C GLU A 173 -16.56 -12.70 -26.59
N PRO A 174 -17.14 -13.65 -25.84
CA PRO A 174 -16.41 -14.80 -25.33
C PRO A 174 -15.94 -15.67 -26.50
N LYS A 175 -14.62 -15.63 -26.75
CA LYS A 175 -13.94 -16.42 -27.77
C LYS A 175 -13.52 -17.77 -27.20
N LEU A 176 -13.51 -18.80 -28.05
CA LEU A 176 -13.06 -20.12 -27.65
C LEU A 176 -11.53 -20.12 -27.49
N PHE A 177 -11.06 -20.37 -26.27
CA PHE A 177 -9.64 -20.43 -25.95
C PHE A 177 -9.22 -21.88 -25.76
N ILE A 178 -8.31 -22.38 -26.61
CA ILE A 178 -7.78 -23.74 -26.54
C ILE A 178 -6.29 -23.66 -26.19
N ASP A 179 -5.91 -24.12 -25.01
CA ASP A 179 -4.51 -24.15 -24.58
C ASP A 179 -3.96 -25.58 -24.64
N LEU A 180 -2.98 -25.82 -25.51
CA LEU A 180 -2.30 -27.10 -25.68
C LEU A 180 -1.30 -27.38 -24.55
N ASN A 181 -0.76 -26.35 -23.88
CA ASN A 181 0.25 -26.47 -22.81
C ASN A 181 -0.38 -26.85 -21.46
N THR A 182 -1.61 -26.42 -21.23
CA THR A 182 -2.37 -26.79 -20.02
C THR A 182 -3.47 -27.80 -20.33
N LYS A 183 -3.70 -28.12 -21.61
CA LYS A 183 -4.72 -29.06 -22.07
C LYS A 183 -6.11 -28.68 -21.56
N SER A 184 -6.42 -27.40 -21.67
CA SER A 184 -7.65 -26.80 -21.14
C SER A 184 -8.41 -26.02 -22.20
N ILE A 185 -9.73 -26.00 -22.07
CA ILE A 185 -10.63 -25.11 -22.84
C ILE A 185 -11.11 -24.00 -21.92
N GLY A 186 -11.11 -22.76 -22.41
CA GLY A 186 -11.61 -21.59 -21.70
C GLY A 186 -12.40 -20.64 -22.58
N ASN A 187 -13.08 -19.69 -21.96
CA ASN A 187 -13.94 -18.69 -22.62
C ASN A 187 -13.26 -17.32 -22.83
N GLY A 188 -11.95 -17.21 -22.57
CA GLY A 188 -11.15 -16.00 -22.80
C GLY A 188 -11.49 -14.77 -21.92
N VAL A 189 -12.63 -14.78 -21.23
CA VAL A 189 -13.21 -13.63 -20.51
C VAL A 189 -13.18 -13.85 -18.99
N ASP A 190 -13.55 -15.04 -18.50
CA ASP A 190 -13.64 -15.29 -17.05
C ASP A 190 -12.39 -15.94 -16.44
N GLY A 191 -11.41 -16.29 -17.27
CA GLY A 191 -10.24 -17.07 -16.84
C GLY A 191 -10.59 -18.49 -16.38
N ARG A 192 -11.83 -18.96 -16.60
CA ARG A 192 -12.24 -20.34 -16.39
C ARG A 192 -11.62 -21.21 -17.50
N ALA A 193 -10.75 -22.14 -17.10
CA ALA A 193 -10.09 -23.06 -18.00
C ALA A 193 -10.24 -24.49 -17.46
N ILE A 194 -10.95 -25.34 -18.21
CA ILE A 194 -11.31 -26.69 -17.77
C ILE A 194 -10.38 -27.69 -18.42
N LEU A 195 -9.73 -28.49 -17.58
CA LEU A 195 -8.88 -29.59 -18.01
C LEU A 195 -9.74 -30.75 -18.53
N MET A 196 -9.59 -31.11 -19.80
CA MET A 196 -10.32 -32.25 -20.38
C MET A 196 -9.48 -33.53 -20.40
N GLN A 197 -10.05 -34.67 -20.79
CA GLN A 197 -9.28 -35.90 -21.07
C GLN A 197 -8.59 -35.84 -22.44
N ASN A 198 -7.54 -36.64 -22.66
CA ASN A 198 -6.69 -36.54 -23.87
C ASN A 198 -7.49 -36.75 -25.16
N LYS A 199 -8.35 -37.77 -25.19
CA LYS A 199 -9.12 -38.15 -26.37
C LYS A 199 -10.17 -37.09 -26.74
N PRO A 200 -11.07 -36.65 -25.82
CA PRO A 200 -11.98 -35.51 -26.06
C PRO A 200 -11.27 -34.24 -26.50
N PHE A 201 -10.15 -33.89 -25.87
CA PHE A 201 -9.41 -32.67 -26.17
C PHE A 201 -8.79 -32.67 -27.58
N CYS A 202 -8.12 -33.76 -27.96
CA CYS A 202 -7.55 -33.88 -29.30
C CYS A 202 -8.65 -33.87 -30.37
N PHE A 203 -9.75 -34.57 -30.10
CA PHE A 203 -10.87 -34.65 -31.02
C PHE A 203 -11.54 -33.29 -31.21
N TYR A 204 -11.85 -32.57 -30.13
CA TYR A 204 -12.50 -31.26 -30.22
C TYR A 204 -11.61 -30.20 -30.89
N THR A 205 -10.33 -30.15 -30.52
CA THR A 205 -9.37 -29.21 -31.15
C THR A 205 -9.28 -29.44 -32.66
N ALA A 206 -9.31 -30.71 -33.07
CA ALA A 206 -9.32 -31.09 -34.49
C ALA A 206 -10.65 -30.80 -35.17
N LEU A 207 -11.78 -31.04 -34.49
CA LEU A 207 -13.12 -30.75 -34.98
C LEU A 207 -13.28 -29.26 -35.28
N VAL A 208 -12.83 -28.41 -34.35
CA VAL A 208 -12.83 -26.96 -34.51
C VAL A 208 -12.02 -26.55 -35.74
N ARG A 209 -10.79 -27.07 -35.89
CA ARG A 209 -9.95 -26.78 -37.09
C ARG A 209 -10.59 -27.27 -38.38
N TYR A 210 -11.17 -28.47 -38.37
CA TYR A 210 -11.81 -29.05 -39.54
C TYR A 210 -13.06 -28.26 -39.97
N CYS A 211 -13.87 -27.79 -39.03
CA CYS A 211 -15.05 -26.96 -39.31
C CYS A 211 -14.70 -25.54 -39.79
N ILE A 212 -13.52 -25.01 -39.44
CA ILE A 212 -12.98 -23.77 -40.03
C ILE A 212 -12.58 -24.01 -41.49
N GLU A 213 -11.85 -25.10 -41.75
CA GLU A 213 -11.37 -25.44 -43.10
C GLU A 213 -12.52 -25.85 -44.03
N ASN A 214 -13.60 -26.43 -43.48
CA ASN A 214 -14.78 -26.89 -44.21
C ASN A 214 -16.10 -26.44 -43.53
N PRO A 215 -16.53 -25.18 -43.74
CA PRO A 215 -17.72 -24.62 -43.08
C PRO A 215 -19.04 -25.33 -43.38
N ASP A 216 -19.18 -25.91 -44.58
CA ASP A 216 -20.39 -26.61 -45.05
C ASP A 216 -20.33 -28.14 -44.83
N ALA A 217 -19.35 -28.64 -44.08
CA ALA A 217 -19.18 -30.07 -43.88
C ALA A 217 -20.32 -30.67 -43.04
N ASN A 218 -21.02 -31.65 -43.61
CA ASN A 218 -21.98 -32.48 -42.87
C ASN A 218 -21.26 -33.71 -42.31
N LEU A 219 -21.18 -33.81 -40.97
CA LEU A 219 -20.51 -34.88 -40.25
C LEU A 219 -21.54 -35.79 -39.57
N PRO A 220 -22.07 -36.80 -40.28
CA PRO A 220 -23.13 -37.63 -39.73
C PRO A 220 -22.59 -38.61 -38.70
N GLN A 221 -23.25 -38.73 -37.55
CA GLN A 221 -22.82 -39.55 -36.42
C GLN A 221 -22.82 -41.07 -36.70
N ASN A 222 -23.53 -41.51 -37.75
CA ASN A 222 -23.66 -42.91 -38.14
C ASN A 222 -22.57 -43.40 -39.11
N LYS A 223 -21.67 -42.51 -39.56
CA LYS A 223 -20.53 -42.85 -40.39
C LYS A 223 -19.24 -42.67 -39.60
N ASP A 224 -18.20 -43.37 -40.06
CA ASP A 224 -16.85 -43.17 -39.54
C ASP A 224 -16.42 -41.71 -39.73
N VAL A 225 -15.62 -41.23 -38.79
CA VAL A 225 -15.07 -39.87 -38.81
C VAL A 225 -14.19 -39.73 -40.06
N PRO A 226 -14.31 -38.62 -40.84
CA PRO A 226 -13.47 -38.40 -42.01
C PRO A 226 -11.98 -38.52 -41.69
N GLN A 227 -11.23 -39.12 -42.60
CA GLN A 227 -9.80 -39.36 -42.42
C GLN A 227 -9.00 -38.06 -42.21
N GLU A 228 -9.44 -36.97 -42.82
CA GLU A 228 -8.85 -35.63 -42.63
C GLU A 228 -8.95 -35.15 -41.18
N LEU A 229 -10.13 -35.29 -40.58
CA LEU A 229 -10.37 -34.96 -39.17
C LEU A 229 -9.56 -35.87 -38.23
N ILE A 230 -9.46 -37.17 -38.54
CA ILE A 230 -8.60 -38.11 -37.80
C ILE A 230 -7.13 -37.69 -37.88
N ASN A 231 -6.66 -37.25 -39.05
CA ASN A 231 -5.29 -36.79 -39.24
C ASN A 231 -4.99 -35.51 -38.45
N LEU A 232 -5.93 -34.57 -38.39
CA LEU A 232 -5.82 -33.38 -37.54
C LEU A 232 -5.77 -33.75 -36.04
N ALA A 233 -6.64 -34.66 -35.59
CA ALA A 233 -6.66 -35.13 -34.20
C ALA A 233 -5.36 -35.84 -33.81
N ASN A 234 -4.80 -36.62 -34.73
CA ASN A 234 -3.51 -37.27 -34.55
C ASN A 234 -2.35 -36.27 -34.44
N ARG A 235 -2.37 -35.20 -35.23
CA ARG A 235 -1.36 -34.12 -35.16
C ARG A 235 -1.41 -33.41 -33.80
N VAL A 236 -2.61 -33.11 -33.30
CA VAL A 236 -2.80 -32.53 -31.95
C VAL A 236 -2.32 -33.52 -30.87
N PHE A 237 -2.59 -34.81 -31.02
CA PHE A 237 -2.14 -35.83 -30.07
C PHE A 237 -0.61 -35.96 -30.02
N LEU A 238 0.07 -35.93 -31.18
CA LEU A 238 1.53 -35.93 -31.24
C LEU A 238 2.11 -34.70 -30.52
N ARG A 239 1.50 -33.52 -30.71
CA ARG A 239 1.90 -32.31 -29.99
C ARG A 239 1.75 -32.44 -28.48
N LEU A 240 0.69 -33.09 -27.99
CA LEU A 240 0.52 -33.36 -26.56
C LEU A 240 1.56 -34.36 -26.01
N ILE A 241 2.06 -35.28 -26.84
CA ILE A 241 3.17 -36.17 -26.46
C ILE A 241 4.46 -35.36 -26.32
N GLU A 242 4.76 -34.48 -27.28
CA GLU A 242 5.94 -33.60 -27.23
C GLU A 242 5.94 -32.71 -25.99
N LEU A 243 4.78 -32.17 -25.62
CA LEU A 243 4.59 -31.35 -24.42
C LEU A 243 4.60 -32.17 -23.10
N GLY A 244 4.70 -33.50 -23.19
CA GLY A 244 4.79 -34.38 -22.02
C GLY A 244 3.47 -34.72 -21.33
N HIS A 245 2.32 -34.33 -21.91
CA HIS A 245 0.99 -34.57 -21.32
C HIS A 245 0.52 -36.02 -21.43
N THR A 246 1.14 -36.84 -22.30
CA THR A 246 0.77 -38.26 -22.41
C THR A 246 1.88 -39.14 -22.96
N LYS A 247 1.96 -40.38 -22.44
CA LYS A 247 2.82 -41.46 -22.94
C LYS A 247 1.99 -42.67 -23.43
N ARG A 248 0.67 -42.51 -23.57
CA ARG A 248 -0.27 -43.61 -23.86
C ARG A 248 -0.29 -43.94 -25.35
N LYS A 249 -0.79 -45.14 -25.68
CA LYS A 249 -1.07 -45.55 -27.07
C LYS A 249 -2.04 -44.57 -27.74
N LYS A 250 -1.85 -44.40 -29.06
CA LYS A 250 -2.68 -43.57 -29.93
C LYS A 250 -4.17 -43.89 -29.71
N PRO A 251 -5.01 -42.91 -29.36
CA PRO A 251 -6.44 -43.14 -29.16
C PRO A 251 -7.13 -43.44 -30.50
N ASP A 252 -8.07 -44.37 -30.48
CA ASP A 252 -9.01 -44.58 -31.57
C ASP A 252 -10.16 -43.56 -31.43
N PHE A 253 -10.31 -42.68 -32.42
CA PHE A 253 -11.31 -41.62 -32.42
C PHE A 253 -12.68 -42.06 -32.94
N ASN A 254 -12.79 -43.21 -33.64
CA ASN A 254 -14.07 -43.76 -34.09
C ASN A 254 -14.78 -44.55 -32.98
N ALA A 255 -14.02 -45.19 -32.09
CA ALA A 255 -14.61 -45.92 -30.97
C ALA A 255 -15.27 -44.95 -29.96
N ASN A 256 -16.51 -45.23 -29.53
CA ASN A 256 -17.21 -44.45 -28.49
C ASN A 256 -17.31 -42.94 -28.79
N LEU A 257 -17.59 -42.57 -30.05
CA LEU A 257 -17.76 -41.17 -30.46
C LEU A 257 -18.81 -40.44 -29.61
N ASP A 258 -19.96 -41.08 -29.35
CA ASP A 258 -21.07 -40.51 -28.55
C ASP A 258 -20.64 -40.11 -27.14
N LYS A 259 -19.81 -40.96 -26.51
CA LYS A 259 -19.25 -40.67 -25.19
C LYS A 259 -18.27 -39.51 -25.26
N THR A 260 -17.41 -39.48 -26.29
CA THR A 260 -16.44 -38.40 -26.51
C THR A 260 -17.14 -37.06 -26.71
N LEU A 261 -18.18 -37.01 -27.54
CA LEU A 261 -19.00 -35.82 -27.76
C LEU A 261 -19.74 -35.39 -26.47
N SER A 262 -20.20 -36.34 -25.66
CA SER A 262 -20.85 -36.04 -24.38
C SER A 262 -19.89 -35.41 -23.36
N GLU A 263 -18.65 -35.90 -23.29
CA GLU A 263 -17.60 -35.31 -22.44
C GLU A 263 -17.19 -33.90 -22.90
N ILE A 264 -17.12 -33.67 -24.21
CA ILE A 264 -16.87 -32.34 -24.79
C ILE A 264 -18.00 -31.38 -24.43
N ARG A 265 -19.25 -31.79 -24.61
CA ARG A 265 -20.43 -30.97 -24.28
C ARG A 265 -20.44 -30.57 -22.80
N ALA A 266 -20.17 -31.52 -21.90
CA ALA A 266 -20.09 -31.23 -20.47
C ALA A 266 -18.99 -30.21 -20.12
N ALA A 267 -17.81 -30.34 -20.73
CA ALA A 267 -16.74 -29.36 -20.54
C ALA A 267 -17.08 -27.97 -21.10
N LEU A 268 -17.79 -27.89 -22.23
CA LEU A 268 -18.27 -26.63 -22.78
C LEU A 268 -19.41 -26.03 -21.96
N ASP A 269 -20.31 -26.86 -21.41
CA ASP A 269 -21.39 -26.43 -20.52
C ASP A 269 -20.81 -25.73 -19.28
N GLU A 270 -19.76 -26.28 -18.68
CA GLU A 270 -19.08 -25.71 -17.52
C GLU A 270 -18.23 -24.48 -17.90
N THR A 271 -17.62 -24.46 -19.09
CA THR A 271 -16.80 -23.33 -19.58
C THR A 271 -17.65 -22.10 -19.92
N PHE A 272 -18.82 -22.31 -20.53
CA PHE A 272 -19.71 -21.26 -21.01
C PHE A 272 -21.00 -21.12 -20.19
N GLU A 273 -21.03 -21.64 -18.96
CA GLU A 273 -22.14 -21.46 -18.01
C GLU A 273 -22.68 -20.01 -17.93
N PRO A 274 -21.82 -18.95 -17.87
CA PRO A 274 -22.29 -17.57 -17.84
C PRO A 274 -22.64 -16.97 -19.21
N PHE A 275 -22.34 -17.66 -20.33
CA PHE A 275 -22.44 -17.14 -21.70
C PHE A 275 -23.22 -18.10 -22.62
N LEU A 276 -24.53 -18.17 -22.40
CA LEU A 276 -25.42 -19.12 -23.11
C LEU A 276 -25.60 -18.81 -24.60
N ALA A 277 -25.52 -17.55 -25.01
CA ALA A 277 -25.76 -17.15 -26.41
C ALA A 277 -24.57 -17.53 -27.31
N GLU A 278 -23.35 -17.30 -26.84
CA GLU A 278 -22.14 -17.60 -27.59
C GLU A 278 -21.75 -19.08 -27.52
N LYS A 279 -22.21 -19.79 -26.49
CA LYS A 279 -22.12 -21.24 -26.36
C LYS A 279 -22.64 -21.95 -27.61
N GLU A 280 -23.78 -21.52 -28.16
CA GLU A 280 -24.41 -22.19 -29.32
C GLU A 280 -23.47 -22.27 -30.52
N LYS A 281 -22.58 -21.28 -30.70
CA LYS A 281 -21.60 -21.24 -31.79
C LYS A 281 -20.52 -22.31 -31.68
N TYR A 282 -20.12 -22.69 -30.46
CA TYR A 282 -19.02 -23.64 -30.20
C TYR A 282 -19.49 -25.03 -29.77
N TYR A 283 -20.80 -25.25 -29.69
CA TYR A 283 -21.43 -26.44 -29.13
C TYR A 283 -21.73 -27.49 -30.22
N PRO A 284 -21.19 -28.72 -30.12
CA PRO A 284 -21.58 -29.80 -31.01
C PRO A 284 -23.05 -30.19 -30.79
N PRO A 285 -23.94 -30.09 -31.81
CA PRO A 285 -25.36 -30.38 -31.66
C PRO A 285 -25.60 -31.81 -31.17
N ARG A 286 -26.63 -31.99 -30.33
CA ARG A 286 -27.04 -33.32 -29.82
C ARG A 286 -28.03 -33.94 -30.80
N ALA A 287 -27.88 -35.23 -31.06
CA ALA A 287 -28.94 -35.99 -31.72
C ALA A 287 -30.18 -36.01 -30.81
N GLN A 288 -31.26 -35.36 -31.23
CA GLN A 288 -32.49 -35.23 -30.46
C GLN A 288 -33.62 -35.88 -31.27
N GLY A 289 -34.14 -36.99 -30.77
CA GLY A 289 -35.27 -37.67 -31.41
C GLY A 289 -35.49 -39.08 -30.89
N GLU A 290 -36.62 -39.24 -30.19
CA GLU A 290 -37.29 -40.51 -29.91
C GLU A 290 -37.43 -41.34 -31.19
N GLY A 291 -37.14 -42.63 -31.10
CA GLY A 291 -37.41 -43.59 -32.16
C GLY A 291 -36.19 -43.98 -33.01
N SER A 292 -36.12 -45.27 -33.31
CA SER A 292 -35.03 -46.04 -33.96
C SER A 292 -34.54 -45.53 -35.35
N ARG A 293 -34.98 -44.35 -35.82
CA ARG A 293 -34.73 -43.81 -37.16
C ARG A 293 -34.10 -42.41 -37.20
N SER A 294 -33.71 -41.80 -36.08
CA SER A 294 -33.04 -40.47 -36.03
C SER A 294 -31.53 -40.53 -36.35
N LYS A 295 -31.14 -41.18 -37.46
CA LYS A 295 -29.73 -41.38 -37.87
C LYS A 295 -29.16 -40.28 -38.78
N GLN A 296 -29.71 -39.07 -38.76
CA GLN A 296 -29.32 -37.98 -39.68
C GLN A 296 -28.95 -36.68 -38.95
N HIS A 297 -28.38 -36.78 -37.75
CA HIS A 297 -27.85 -35.62 -37.04
C HIS A 297 -26.35 -35.48 -37.33
N SER A 298 -25.97 -34.32 -37.87
CA SER A 298 -24.59 -33.90 -38.01
C SER A 298 -24.04 -33.49 -36.66
N PHE A 299 -22.79 -33.81 -36.33
CA PHE A 299 -22.07 -33.23 -35.18
C PHE A 299 -21.14 -32.09 -35.57
N ALA A 300 -21.18 -31.64 -36.84
CA ALA A 300 -20.45 -30.47 -37.28
C ALA A 300 -20.85 -29.23 -36.47
N LEU A 301 -19.86 -28.40 -36.16
CA LEU A 301 -20.10 -27.13 -35.49
C LEU A 301 -20.81 -26.16 -36.45
N PRO A 302 -21.62 -25.22 -35.95
CA PRO A 302 -22.07 -24.07 -36.73
C PRO A 302 -20.88 -23.34 -37.38
N PRO A 303 -21.09 -22.51 -38.42
CA PRO A 303 -19.99 -21.83 -39.09
C PRO A 303 -19.17 -20.98 -38.09
N ILE A 304 -17.92 -21.37 -37.88
CA ILE A 304 -16.95 -20.69 -37.00
C ILE A 304 -15.79 -20.17 -37.87
N THR A 305 -15.32 -18.97 -37.58
CA THR A 305 -14.18 -18.36 -38.28
C THR A 305 -12.89 -18.44 -37.44
N GLU A 306 -11.71 -18.30 -38.05
CA GLU A 306 -10.43 -18.28 -37.31
C GLU A 306 -10.34 -17.15 -36.28
N GLU A 307 -11.08 -16.06 -36.48
CA GLU A 307 -11.10 -14.90 -35.59
C GLU A 307 -11.81 -15.18 -34.25
N ASP A 308 -12.62 -16.24 -34.20
CA ASP A 308 -13.42 -16.66 -33.05
C ASP A 308 -12.64 -17.53 -32.06
N ILE A 309 -11.46 -18.00 -32.44
CA ILE A 309 -10.71 -19.02 -31.70
C ILE A 309 -9.28 -18.56 -31.45
N VAL A 310 -8.80 -18.79 -30.23
CA VAL A 310 -7.40 -18.59 -29.86
C VAL A 310 -6.80 -19.92 -29.45
N VAL A 311 -5.86 -20.44 -30.25
CA VAL A 311 -5.13 -21.69 -29.93
C VAL A 311 -3.72 -21.36 -29.49
N ILE A 312 -3.39 -21.65 -28.22
CA ILE A 312 -2.05 -21.49 -27.65
C ILE A 312 -1.29 -22.81 -27.69
N GLY A 313 0.00 -22.75 -28.03
CA GLY A 313 0.90 -23.91 -28.07
C GLY A 313 0.96 -24.64 -29.41
N LYS A 314 0.68 -23.93 -30.52
CA LYS A 314 0.91 -24.44 -31.89
C LYS A 314 2.32 -25.01 -32.07
#